data_AF-A0A0J9T1S3-F1
#
_entry.id   AF-A0A0J9T1S3-F1
#
_cell.length_a   1.000
_cell.length_b   1.000
_cell.length_c   1.000
_cell.angle_alpha   90.00
_cell.angle_beta   90.00
_cell.angle_gamma   90.00
#
_symmetry.space_group_name_H-M   'P 1'
#
loop_
_entity.id
_entity.type
_entity.pdbx_description
1 polymer ?
#
loop_
_entity_poly.entity_id
_entity_poly.type
_entity_poly.pdbx_seq_one_letter_code
_entity_poly.pdbx_strand_id
1 'polypeptide(L)'
;MSEDVVDYIKLIDKDPTLCNNDLFKFYEKFNSKCENPSDEDYCKDNIVGVNESANDIFKKLMRNVYRLIKNSGTYYNTIDSGNYSSKRCIYLKYWFYDKILTENIDESSISKLFNALSQNKENLTNNDIKCEFHEINLNEIKDMKKLYDYFVFYDGYKFVENIIYDKIFNSVHHDYLKRAIDVHKNAESECSKQDITGGYCNEYNNYIKKHINSSLLYSLEEKLKDEDIVTLIEKTIETKGTTSAQNVQGAQERGETSHTDKKQVKS
;
A
#
# COMPACT_ATOMS: atom_id res chain seq x y z
N MET A 1 -4.23 -5.96 -14.04
CA MET A 1 -3.65 -5.15 -12.94
C MET A 1 -2.14 -5.33 -12.99
N SER A 2 -1.37 -4.25 -13.10
CA SER A 2 0.09 -4.29 -12.97
C SER A 2 0.47 -4.81 -11.57
N GLU A 3 1.58 -5.55 -11.45
CA GLU A 3 2.10 -6.08 -10.17
C GLU A 3 2.34 -5.00 -9.09
N ASP A 4 2.39 -3.73 -9.48
CA ASP A 4 2.76 -2.59 -8.62
C ASP A 4 1.66 -2.06 -7.68
N VAL A 5 0.40 -2.52 -7.82
CA VAL A 5 -0.72 -1.99 -7.04
C VAL A 5 -1.53 -3.10 -6.40
N VAL A 6 -1.67 -3.02 -5.09
CA VAL A 6 -2.32 -4.06 -4.31
C VAL A 6 -3.67 -3.60 -3.81
N ASP A 7 -4.63 -4.43 -4.19
CA ASP A 7 -6.01 -4.42 -3.76
C ASP A 7 -6.10 -4.68 -2.25
N TYR A 8 -6.73 -3.75 -1.53
CA TYR A 8 -6.92 -3.85 -0.09
C TYR A 8 -7.56 -5.17 0.37
N ILE A 9 -8.52 -5.70 -0.39
CA ILE A 9 -9.20 -6.95 -0.06
C ILE A 9 -8.23 -8.12 -0.18
N LYS A 10 -7.41 -8.16 -1.23
CA LYS A 10 -6.36 -9.18 -1.37
C LYS A 10 -5.29 -9.09 -0.29
N LEU A 11 -5.02 -7.90 0.23
CA LEU A 11 -4.11 -7.71 1.35
C LEU A 11 -4.70 -8.32 2.64
N ILE A 12 -6.00 -8.11 2.90
CA ILE A 12 -6.70 -8.69 4.05
C ILE A 12 -6.82 -10.21 3.94
N ASP A 13 -7.10 -10.75 2.74
CA ASP A 13 -7.19 -12.20 2.53
C ASP A 13 -5.88 -12.91 2.93
N LYS A 14 -4.74 -12.23 2.79
CA LYS A 14 -3.41 -12.74 3.18
C LYS A 14 -3.09 -12.55 4.66
N ASP A 15 -3.55 -11.46 5.29
CA ASP A 15 -3.47 -11.28 6.74
C ASP A 15 -4.79 -10.74 7.31
N PRO A 16 -5.71 -11.64 7.75
CA PRO A 16 -6.98 -11.26 8.33
C PRO A 16 -6.85 -10.41 9.60
N THR A 17 -5.69 -10.35 10.24
CA THR A 17 -5.47 -9.46 11.39
C THR A 17 -5.70 -7.99 11.01
N LEU A 18 -5.50 -7.64 9.73
CA LEU A 18 -5.67 -6.30 9.19
C LEU A 18 -7.15 -5.87 9.04
N CYS A 19 -8.13 -6.74 9.28
CA CYS A 19 -9.55 -6.37 9.27
C CYS A 19 -10.10 -5.93 10.64
N ASN A 20 -9.36 -6.12 11.73
CA ASN A 20 -9.80 -5.81 13.09
C ASN A 20 -9.48 -4.38 13.54
N ASN A 21 -9.71 -3.39 12.68
CA ASN A 21 -9.47 -1.96 12.97
C ASN A 21 -10.57 -1.07 12.40
N ASP A 22 -10.53 0.21 12.77
CA ASP A 22 -11.54 1.18 12.33
C ASP A 22 -11.45 1.49 10.84
N LEU A 23 -10.24 1.50 10.25
CA LEU A 23 -10.05 1.70 8.81
C LEU A 23 -10.85 0.67 8.00
N PHE A 24 -10.79 -0.61 8.37
CA PHE A 24 -11.55 -1.67 7.69
C PHE A 24 -13.07 -1.42 7.77
N LYS A 25 -13.59 -1.15 8.97
CA LYS A 25 -15.02 -0.85 9.17
C LYS A 25 -15.46 0.38 8.37
N PHE A 26 -14.61 1.41 8.30
CA PHE A 26 -14.86 2.59 7.48
C PHE A 26 -14.87 2.24 5.99
N TYR A 27 -13.90 1.45 5.52
CA TYR A 27 -13.81 1.02 4.13
C TYR A 27 -15.09 0.26 3.70
N GLU A 28 -15.56 -0.70 4.51
CA GLU A 28 -16.82 -1.40 4.26
C GLU A 28 -18.03 -0.45 4.23
N LYS A 29 -18.07 0.49 5.20
CA LYS A 29 -19.15 1.48 5.28
C LYS A 29 -19.16 2.43 4.07
N PHE A 30 -17.99 2.85 3.61
CA PHE A 30 -17.86 3.70 2.43
C PHE A 30 -18.27 2.99 1.15
N ASN A 31 -18.04 1.68 1.06
CA ASN A 31 -18.42 0.85 -0.08
C ASN A 31 -19.93 0.49 -0.12
N SER A 32 -20.67 0.76 0.96
CA SER A 32 -22.12 0.50 1.01
C SER A 32 -22.83 1.08 -0.21
N LYS A 33 -23.85 0.38 -0.71
CA LYS A 33 -24.65 0.83 -1.85
C LYS A 33 -25.44 2.10 -1.49
N CYS A 34 -25.81 2.85 -2.53
CA CYS A 34 -26.76 3.94 -2.42
C CYS A 34 -28.19 3.38 -2.34
N GLU A 35 -28.66 3.05 -1.14
CA GLU A 35 -29.94 2.32 -0.94
C GLU A 35 -31.07 3.18 -0.35
N ASN A 36 -30.79 4.29 0.34
CA ASN A 36 -31.83 5.02 1.09
C ASN A 36 -32.36 6.27 0.39
N PRO A 37 -33.68 6.56 0.53
CA PRO A 37 -34.29 7.84 0.14
C PRO A 37 -33.67 9.06 0.81
N SER A 38 -33.09 8.91 2.01
CA SER A 38 -32.41 10.01 2.71
C SER A 38 -30.99 10.30 2.19
N ASP A 39 -30.44 9.39 1.38
CA ASP A 39 -29.15 9.55 0.69
C ASP A 39 -29.33 10.20 -0.69
N GLU A 40 -30.57 10.59 -1.02
CA GLU A 40 -31.02 10.86 -2.39
C GLU A 40 -30.30 11.99 -3.10
N ASP A 41 -29.86 13.04 -2.43
CA ASP A 41 -29.34 14.19 -3.18
C ASP A 41 -27.97 13.89 -3.82
N TYR A 42 -27.06 13.23 -3.09
CA TYR A 42 -25.68 12.99 -3.57
C TYR A 42 -25.47 11.62 -4.20
N CYS A 43 -26.32 10.63 -3.91
CA CYS A 43 -26.32 9.37 -4.65
C CYS A 43 -26.89 9.51 -6.08
N LYS A 44 -27.50 10.65 -6.41
CA LYS A 44 -27.98 11.01 -7.75
C LYS A 44 -26.93 11.73 -8.58
N ASP A 45 -25.81 12.16 -7.99
CA ASP A 45 -24.73 12.83 -8.69
C ASP A 45 -24.15 11.93 -9.80
N ASN A 46 -24.03 12.46 -11.01
CA ASN A 46 -23.42 11.74 -12.12
C ASN A 46 -22.45 12.66 -12.84
N ILE A 47 -21.36 12.07 -13.32
CA ILE A 47 -20.39 12.69 -14.19
C ILE A 47 -20.71 12.26 -15.62
N VAL A 48 -20.89 13.25 -16.49
CA VAL A 48 -21.11 13.00 -17.92
C VAL A 48 -19.80 12.55 -18.57
N GLY A 49 -19.88 11.51 -19.39
CA GLY A 49 -18.74 11.04 -20.20
C GLY A 49 -17.69 10.26 -19.43
N VAL A 50 -18.05 9.63 -18.31
CA VAL A 50 -17.25 8.57 -17.64
C VAL A 50 -18.01 7.24 -17.66
N ASN A 51 -17.29 6.14 -17.44
CA ASN A 51 -17.91 4.81 -17.37
C ASN A 51 -18.76 4.63 -16.09
N GLU A 52 -19.48 3.51 -16.02
CA GLU A 52 -20.36 3.20 -14.89
C GLU A 52 -19.60 3.09 -13.57
N SER A 53 -18.44 2.42 -13.55
CA SER A 53 -17.61 2.28 -12.33
C SER A 53 -17.15 3.63 -11.78
N ALA A 54 -16.66 4.55 -12.63
CA ALA A 54 -16.27 5.90 -12.21
C ALA A 54 -17.46 6.68 -11.63
N ASN A 55 -18.64 6.54 -12.25
CA ASN A 55 -19.87 7.16 -11.74
C ASN A 55 -20.29 6.59 -10.39
N ASP A 56 -20.21 5.28 -10.19
CA ASP A 56 -20.52 4.63 -8.90
C ASP A 56 -19.54 5.07 -7.80
N ILE A 57 -18.24 5.14 -8.10
CA ILE A 57 -17.21 5.67 -7.20
C ILE A 57 -17.56 7.11 -6.80
N PHE A 58 -17.91 7.96 -7.76
CA PHE A 58 -18.23 9.36 -7.49
C PHE A 58 -19.44 9.52 -6.57
N LYS A 59 -20.54 8.80 -6.83
CA LYS A 59 -21.75 8.82 -5.98
C LYS A 59 -21.45 8.43 -4.55
N LYS A 60 -20.74 7.32 -4.37
CA LYS A 60 -20.33 6.83 -3.05
C LYS A 60 -19.43 7.85 -2.36
N LEU A 61 -18.46 8.42 -3.08
CA LEU A 61 -17.57 9.46 -2.56
C LEU A 61 -18.37 10.67 -2.07
N MET A 62 -19.21 11.27 -2.92
CA MET A 62 -20.01 12.45 -2.60
C MET A 62 -20.91 12.22 -1.39
N ARG A 63 -21.61 11.09 -1.34
CA ARG A 63 -22.40 10.68 -0.17
C ARG A 63 -21.53 10.59 1.09
N ASN A 64 -20.35 9.98 1.00
CA ASN A 64 -19.48 9.78 2.15
C ASN A 64 -18.90 11.12 2.65
N VAL A 65 -18.46 12.00 1.76
CA VAL A 65 -17.98 13.35 2.12
C VAL A 65 -19.11 14.14 2.79
N TYR A 66 -20.31 14.12 2.21
CA TYR A 66 -21.48 14.78 2.81
C TYR A 66 -21.76 14.27 4.23
N ARG A 67 -21.72 12.94 4.45
CA ARG A 67 -21.91 12.34 5.78
C ARG A 67 -20.80 12.68 6.76
N LEU A 68 -19.57 12.93 6.30
CA LEU A 68 -18.47 13.39 7.15
C LEU A 68 -18.68 14.83 7.61
N ILE A 69 -19.28 15.66 6.76
CA ILE A 69 -19.52 17.07 7.04
C ILE A 69 -20.79 17.22 7.87
N LYS A 70 -21.91 16.64 7.43
CA LYS A 70 -23.22 16.79 8.08
C LYS A 70 -23.16 16.40 9.56
N ASN A 71 -23.70 17.27 10.42
CA ASN A 71 -23.76 17.07 11.88
C ASN A 71 -22.39 16.65 12.44
N SER A 72 -21.31 17.29 11.98
CA SER A 72 -19.92 17.02 12.38
C SER A 72 -19.52 15.54 12.26
N GLY A 73 -20.05 14.85 11.25
CA GLY A 73 -19.71 13.45 10.98
C GLY A 73 -20.32 12.44 11.94
N THR A 74 -21.29 12.83 12.77
CA THR A 74 -21.89 11.95 13.80
C THR A 74 -22.44 10.63 13.26
N TYR A 75 -22.80 10.57 11.98
CA TYR A 75 -23.17 9.33 11.28
C TYR A 75 -22.15 8.20 11.49
N TYR A 76 -20.86 8.55 11.52
CA TYR A 76 -19.76 7.61 11.64
C TYR A 76 -19.31 7.36 13.09
N ASN A 77 -19.91 8.00 14.09
CA ASN A 77 -19.57 7.77 15.50
C ASN A 77 -19.82 6.31 15.94
N THR A 78 -20.66 5.57 15.22
CA THR A 78 -20.88 4.15 15.47
C THR A 78 -19.64 3.28 15.20
N ILE A 79 -18.67 3.79 14.43
CA ILE A 79 -17.44 3.08 14.08
C ILE A 79 -16.33 3.41 15.08
N ASP A 80 -16.09 4.69 15.34
CA ASP A 80 -14.92 5.20 16.09
C ASP A 80 -15.26 5.90 17.42
N SER A 81 -16.52 5.81 17.85
CA SER A 81 -17.06 6.49 19.04
C SER A 81 -16.90 8.01 19.05
N GLY A 82 -16.67 8.65 17.89
CA GLY A 82 -16.47 10.10 17.78
C GLY A 82 -15.06 10.59 18.11
N ASN A 83 -14.11 9.70 18.40
CA ASN A 83 -12.78 10.08 18.90
C ASN A 83 -11.76 10.43 17.79
N TYR A 84 -12.02 10.03 16.54
CA TYR A 84 -11.03 10.08 15.46
C TYR A 84 -11.55 10.77 14.19
N SER A 85 -12.30 11.86 14.35
CA SER A 85 -12.90 12.60 13.24
C SER A 85 -11.89 13.01 12.15
N SER A 86 -10.66 13.37 12.53
CA SER A 86 -9.57 13.71 11.59
C SER A 86 -9.10 12.52 10.74
N LYS A 87 -9.09 11.30 11.29
CA LYS A 87 -8.71 10.09 10.55
C LYS A 87 -9.74 9.65 9.52
N ARG A 88 -11.01 10.05 9.68
CA ARG A 88 -12.08 9.65 8.75
C ARG A 88 -11.84 10.12 7.33
N CYS A 89 -11.29 11.34 7.16
CA CYS A 89 -10.93 11.86 5.84
C CYS A 89 -9.78 11.04 5.22
N ILE A 90 -8.75 10.70 6.02
CA ILE A 90 -7.63 9.85 5.61
C ILE A 90 -8.15 8.50 5.10
N TYR A 91 -9.07 7.86 5.84
CA TYR A 91 -9.67 6.59 5.43
C TYR A 91 -10.55 6.71 4.19
N LEU A 92 -11.26 7.82 4.02
CA LEU A 92 -12.07 8.04 2.82
C LEU A 92 -11.19 8.25 1.57
N LYS A 93 -10.07 8.99 1.70
CA LYS A 93 -9.07 9.15 0.64
C LYS A 93 -8.44 7.82 0.26
N TYR A 94 -8.07 7.02 1.26
CA TYR A 94 -7.58 5.66 1.03
C TYR A 94 -8.58 4.83 0.21
N TRP A 95 -9.84 4.80 0.64
CA TRP A 95 -10.91 4.09 -0.09
C TRP A 95 -11.06 4.62 -1.53
N PHE A 96 -11.04 5.93 -1.73
CA PHE A 96 -11.20 6.53 -3.06
C PHE A 96 -10.07 6.13 -4.02
N TYR A 97 -8.82 6.24 -3.58
CA TYR A 97 -7.66 5.86 -4.38
C TYR A 97 -7.60 4.35 -4.64
N ASP A 98 -7.92 3.53 -3.64
CA ASP A 98 -8.03 2.08 -3.82
C ASP A 98 -9.11 1.71 -4.86
N LYS A 99 -10.28 2.38 -4.83
CA LYS A 99 -11.35 2.15 -5.82
C LYS A 99 -10.98 2.58 -7.23
N ILE A 100 -10.31 3.72 -7.40
CA ILE A 100 -9.78 4.12 -8.71
C ILE A 100 -8.89 3.03 -9.30
N LEU A 101 -8.01 2.47 -8.48
CA LEU A 101 -7.02 1.49 -8.92
C LEU A 101 -7.62 0.09 -9.15
N THR A 102 -8.49 -0.37 -8.27
CA THR A 102 -9.12 -1.71 -8.35
C THR A 102 -10.12 -1.80 -9.50
N GLU A 103 -10.87 -0.72 -9.77
CA GLU A 103 -11.79 -0.62 -10.91
C GLU A 103 -11.10 -0.21 -12.22
N ASN A 104 -9.78 -0.03 -12.21
CA ASN A 104 -8.95 0.37 -13.37
C ASN A 104 -9.48 1.63 -14.08
N ILE A 105 -9.82 2.66 -13.31
CA ILE A 105 -10.31 3.94 -13.86
C ILE A 105 -9.17 4.63 -14.61
N ASP A 106 -9.44 5.08 -15.84
CA ASP A 106 -8.46 5.71 -16.71
C ASP A 106 -8.20 7.19 -16.37
N GLU A 107 -7.10 7.73 -16.87
CA GLU A 107 -6.66 9.12 -16.63
C GLU A 107 -7.72 10.18 -17.02
N SER A 108 -8.46 9.98 -18.12
CA SER A 108 -9.51 10.92 -18.54
C SER A 108 -10.67 10.92 -17.54
N SER A 109 -11.07 9.73 -17.07
CA SER A 109 -12.09 9.58 -16.06
C SER A 109 -11.65 10.12 -14.70
N ILE A 110 -10.38 9.94 -14.32
CA ILE A 110 -9.77 10.51 -13.10
C ILE A 110 -9.84 12.05 -13.13
N SER A 111 -9.41 12.68 -14.21
CA SER A 111 -9.47 14.15 -14.33
C SER A 111 -10.93 14.66 -14.23
N LYS A 112 -11.89 13.95 -14.83
CA LYS A 112 -13.32 14.29 -14.70
C LYS A 112 -13.85 14.13 -13.27
N LEU A 113 -13.40 13.11 -12.53
CA LEU A 113 -13.72 12.92 -11.11
C LEU A 113 -13.24 14.11 -10.27
N PHE A 114 -11.97 14.52 -10.43
CA PHE A 114 -11.43 15.67 -9.71
C PHE A 114 -12.08 16.99 -10.11
N ASN A 115 -12.40 17.19 -11.39
CA ASN A 115 -13.14 18.36 -11.83
C ASN A 115 -14.52 18.40 -11.15
N ALA A 116 -15.27 17.29 -11.16
CA ALA A 116 -16.57 17.20 -10.50
C ALA A 116 -16.48 17.45 -8.98
N LEU A 117 -15.45 16.93 -8.31
CA LEU A 117 -15.17 17.26 -6.90
C LEU A 117 -14.91 18.76 -6.70
N SER A 118 -14.16 19.38 -7.62
CA SER A 118 -13.84 20.80 -7.55
C SER A 118 -15.08 21.70 -7.67
N GLN A 119 -16.02 21.34 -8.54
CA GLN A 119 -17.27 22.08 -8.71
C GLN A 119 -18.20 21.97 -7.49
N ASN A 120 -18.05 20.90 -6.71
CA ASN A 120 -18.84 20.68 -5.50
C ASN A 120 -18.20 21.24 -4.23
N LYS A 121 -17.04 21.91 -4.31
CA LYS A 121 -16.23 22.37 -3.15
C LYS A 121 -17.01 23.18 -2.11
N GLU A 122 -17.97 24.01 -2.51
CA GLU A 122 -18.76 24.82 -1.56
C GLU A 122 -19.61 23.95 -0.62
N ASN A 123 -20.04 22.76 -1.08
CA ASN A 123 -20.71 21.77 -0.24
C ASN A 123 -19.74 21.02 0.68
N LEU A 124 -18.42 21.14 0.45
CA LEU A 124 -17.37 20.35 1.10
C LEU A 124 -16.62 21.08 2.24
N THR A 125 -16.84 22.38 2.44
CA THR A 125 -16.00 23.23 3.30
C THR A 125 -16.69 23.76 4.57
N ASN A 126 -17.96 23.37 4.80
CA ASN A 126 -18.83 24.06 5.76
C ASN A 126 -18.68 23.64 7.24
N ASN A 127 -17.69 22.84 7.64
CA ASN A 127 -17.49 22.42 9.05
C ASN A 127 -16.00 22.28 9.43
N ASP A 128 -15.73 22.12 10.73
CA ASP A 128 -14.40 21.88 11.31
C ASP A 128 -13.65 20.67 10.73
N ILE A 129 -14.35 19.79 9.99
CA ILE A 129 -13.78 18.67 9.26
C ILE A 129 -13.58 19.08 7.80
N LYS A 130 -12.41 19.68 7.50
CA LYS A 130 -11.99 19.92 6.11
C LYS A 130 -11.44 18.63 5.50
N CYS A 131 -12.10 18.14 4.46
CA CYS A 131 -11.64 16.99 3.67
C CYS A 131 -11.52 17.40 2.20
N GLU A 132 -10.45 18.13 1.88
CA GLU A 132 -10.19 18.66 0.54
C GLU A 132 -9.50 17.60 -0.32
N PHE A 133 -9.93 17.48 -1.58
CA PHE A 133 -9.31 16.62 -2.58
C PHE A 133 -8.57 17.50 -3.58
N HIS A 134 -7.26 17.32 -3.67
CA HIS A 134 -6.43 17.97 -4.67
C HIS A 134 -6.26 17.05 -5.87
N GLU A 135 -6.33 17.63 -7.08
CA GLU A 135 -6.20 16.88 -8.32
C GLU A 135 -4.80 16.26 -8.42
N ILE A 136 -4.78 14.94 -8.65
CA ILE A 136 -3.57 14.14 -8.85
C ILE A 136 -3.80 13.14 -10.00
N ASN A 137 -2.74 12.83 -10.73
CA ASN A 137 -2.79 11.89 -11.84
C ASN A 137 -2.72 10.42 -11.38
N LEU A 138 -2.92 9.46 -12.30
CA LEU A 138 -2.92 8.04 -11.96
C LEU A 138 -1.62 7.56 -11.28
N ASN A 139 -0.45 8.06 -11.69
CA ASN A 139 0.82 7.65 -11.07
C ASN A 139 0.95 8.20 -9.65
N GLU A 140 0.57 9.47 -9.44
CA GLU A 140 0.50 10.08 -8.11
C GLU A 140 -0.52 9.35 -7.20
N ILE A 141 -1.63 8.86 -7.74
CA ILE A 141 -2.61 8.03 -7.01
C ILE A 141 -1.98 6.71 -6.57
N LYS A 142 -1.16 6.06 -7.42
CA LYS A 142 -0.44 4.83 -7.03
C LYS A 142 0.53 5.08 -5.89
N ASP A 143 1.22 6.21 -5.92
CA ASP A 143 2.17 6.58 -4.86
C ASP A 143 1.44 6.93 -3.56
N MET A 144 0.35 7.71 -3.63
CA MET A 144 -0.52 7.95 -2.50
C MET A 144 -1.06 6.64 -1.91
N LYS A 145 -1.51 5.70 -2.74
CA LYS A 145 -2.00 4.39 -2.26
C LYS A 145 -0.95 3.64 -1.45
N LYS A 146 0.31 3.60 -1.91
CA LYS A 146 1.41 2.95 -1.17
C LYS A 146 1.64 3.62 0.20
N LEU A 147 1.54 4.95 0.27
CA LEU A 147 1.63 5.69 1.53
C LEU A 147 0.45 5.40 2.46
N TYR A 148 -0.77 5.26 1.93
CA TYR A 148 -1.91 4.90 2.75
C TYR A 148 -1.87 3.45 3.23
N ASP A 149 -1.27 2.54 2.46
CA ASP A 149 -1.06 1.14 2.88
C ASP A 149 -0.24 1.06 4.17
N TYR A 150 0.70 1.99 4.41
CA TYR A 150 1.36 2.10 5.71
C TYR A 150 0.36 2.28 6.86
N PHE A 151 -0.66 3.13 6.71
CA PHE A 151 -1.67 3.32 7.76
C PHE A 151 -2.50 2.06 8.00
N VAL A 152 -2.76 1.26 6.97
CA VAL A 152 -3.43 -0.04 7.10
C VAL A 152 -2.64 -0.97 8.02
N PHE A 153 -1.33 -1.08 7.82
CA PHE A 153 -0.46 -1.89 8.67
C PHE A 153 -0.37 -1.31 10.09
N TYR A 154 -0.15 0.00 10.18
CA TYR A 154 0.10 0.68 11.44
C TYR A 154 -1.14 0.68 12.36
N ASP A 155 -2.31 1.04 11.83
CA ASP A 155 -3.57 0.98 12.57
C ASP A 155 -4.01 -0.47 12.80
N GLY A 156 -3.75 -1.39 11.85
CA GLY A 156 -4.11 -2.81 11.95
C GLY A 156 -3.40 -3.55 13.09
N TYR A 157 -2.13 -3.25 13.34
CA TYR A 157 -1.38 -3.80 14.47
C TYR A 157 -1.45 -2.92 15.73
N LYS A 158 -2.39 -1.98 15.79
CA LYS A 158 -2.65 -1.11 16.95
C LYS A 158 -1.38 -0.44 17.48
N PHE A 159 -0.50 0.02 16.58
CA PHE A 159 0.72 0.73 16.99
C PHE A 159 1.72 -0.11 17.80
N VAL A 160 1.58 -1.45 17.82
CA VAL A 160 2.50 -2.31 18.58
C VAL A 160 3.74 -2.58 17.72
N GLU A 161 4.78 -1.76 17.91
CA GLU A 161 6.02 -1.81 17.14
C GLU A 161 6.62 -3.21 17.04
N ASN A 162 6.62 -3.99 18.13
CA ASN A 162 7.17 -5.36 18.11
C ASN A 162 6.39 -6.31 17.19
N ILE A 163 5.07 -6.16 17.09
CA ILE A 163 4.26 -6.97 16.16
C ILE A 163 4.55 -6.55 14.71
N ILE A 164 4.72 -5.25 14.49
CA ILE A 164 5.09 -4.71 13.18
C ILE A 164 6.47 -5.23 12.77
N TYR A 165 7.44 -5.21 13.70
CA TYR A 165 8.77 -5.77 13.49
C TYR A 165 8.70 -7.26 13.15
N ASP A 166 7.97 -8.08 13.91
CA ASP A 166 7.85 -9.52 13.61
C ASP A 166 7.17 -9.81 12.27
N LYS A 167 6.22 -8.96 11.85
CA LYS A 167 5.46 -9.10 10.60
C LYS A 167 6.20 -8.62 9.37
N ILE A 168 7.15 -7.70 9.53
CA ILE A 168 7.98 -7.19 8.44
C ILE A 168 8.78 -8.30 7.76
N PHE A 169 9.23 -9.30 8.51
CA PHE A 169 9.97 -10.46 8.00
C PHE A 169 9.06 -11.46 7.25
N ASN A 170 7.74 -11.23 7.17
CA ASN A 170 6.86 -11.96 6.27
C ASN A 170 6.91 -11.32 4.87
N SER A 171 7.24 -12.12 3.85
CA SER A 171 7.53 -11.66 2.48
C SER A 171 6.46 -10.74 1.89
N VAL A 172 5.19 -10.99 2.19
CA VAL A 172 4.10 -10.16 1.69
C VAL A 172 4.13 -8.75 2.29
N HIS A 173 4.45 -8.59 3.57
CA HIS A 173 4.47 -7.30 4.26
C HIS A 173 5.76 -6.51 4.00
N HIS A 174 6.88 -7.22 3.85
CA HIS A 174 8.17 -6.64 3.49
C HIS A 174 8.05 -5.71 2.27
N ASP A 175 7.56 -6.25 1.15
CA ASP A 175 7.48 -5.52 -0.11
C ASP A 175 6.58 -4.28 -0.03
N TYR A 176 5.50 -4.32 0.76
CA TYR A 176 4.64 -3.14 0.95
C TYR A 176 5.33 -2.04 1.72
N LEU A 177 5.95 -2.39 2.84
CA LEU A 177 6.56 -1.42 3.72
C LEU A 177 7.77 -0.78 3.04
N LYS A 178 8.58 -1.56 2.31
CA LYS A 178 9.68 -1.05 1.50
C LYS A 178 9.21 -0.01 0.47
N ARG A 179 8.16 -0.32 -0.30
CA ARG A 179 7.57 0.63 -1.26
C ARG A 179 7.01 1.88 -0.59
N ALA A 180 6.35 1.76 0.56
CA ALA A 180 5.84 2.90 1.30
C ALA A 180 6.97 3.80 1.81
N ILE A 181 8.08 3.21 2.29
CA ILE A 181 9.28 3.94 2.72
C ILE A 181 9.90 4.71 1.56
N ASP A 182 10.12 4.06 0.42
CA ASP A 182 10.74 4.69 -0.75
C ASP A 182 9.91 5.88 -1.25
N VAL A 183 8.59 5.71 -1.36
CA VAL A 183 7.68 6.79 -1.76
C VAL A 183 7.68 7.92 -0.72
N HIS A 184 7.70 7.62 0.57
CA HIS A 184 7.73 8.64 1.62
C HIS A 184 8.96 9.52 1.50
N LYS A 185 10.14 8.92 1.29
CA LYS A 185 11.41 9.66 1.15
C LYS A 185 11.42 10.55 -0.10
N ASN A 186 10.92 10.03 -1.22
CA ASN A 186 10.78 10.80 -2.45
C ASN A 186 9.84 11.99 -2.23
N ALA A 187 8.67 11.76 -1.62
CA ALA A 187 7.72 12.82 -1.30
C ALA A 187 8.29 13.85 -0.31
N GLU A 188 9.06 13.44 0.71
CA GLU A 188 9.74 14.39 1.60
C GLU A 188 10.71 15.29 0.86
N SER A 189 11.44 14.75 -0.11
CA SER A 189 12.37 15.50 -0.95
C SER A 189 11.63 16.47 -1.88
N GLU A 190 10.68 15.95 -2.65
CA GLU A 190 9.93 16.68 -3.67
C GLU A 190 9.02 17.76 -3.07
N CYS A 191 8.40 17.48 -1.92
CA CYS A 191 7.45 18.38 -1.24
C CYS A 191 8.07 19.14 -0.06
N SER A 192 9.41 19.24 -0.02
CA SER A 192 10.18 19.85 1.07
C SER A 192 9.93 21.35 1.29
N LYS A 193 9.51 22.08 0.24
CA LYS A 193 9.26 23.53 0.31
C LYS A 193 7.77 23.80 0.44
N GLN A 194 7.40 24.65 1.41
CA GLN A 194 6.00 25.05 1.64
C GLN A 194 5.35 25.74 0.43
N ASP A 195 6.13 26.36 -0.45
CA ASP A 195 5.62 27.05 -1.64
C ASP A 195 5.33 26.11 -2.82
N ILE A 196 5.66 24.81 -2.72
CA ILE A 196 5.31 23.82 -3.74
C ILE A 196 3.83 23.45 -3.58
N THR A 197 3.01 23.99 -4.49
CA THR A 197 1.53 23.97 -4.39
C THR A 197 0.86 22.93 -5.32
N GLY A 198 1.60 21.93 -5.79
CA GLY A 198 1.07 20.85 -6.62
C GLY A 198 0.09 19.94 -5.86
N GLY A 199 -0.87 19.35 -6.57
CA GLY A 199 -1.90 18.50 -5.96
C GLY A 199 -1.32 17.33 -5.16
N TYR A 200 -0.28 16.67 -5.68
CA TYR A 200 0.44 15.61 -4.99
C TYR A 200 1.04 16.07 -3.66
N CYS A 201 1.77 17.20 -3.65
CA CYS A 201 2.37 17.73 -2.43
C CYS A 201 1.32 18.25 -1.44
N ASN A 202 0.19 18.78 -1.91
CA ASN A 202 -0.91 19.17 -1.04
C ASN A 202 -1.54 17.95 -0.37
N GLU A 203 -1.81 16.87 -1.13
CA GLU A 203 -2.28 15.60 -0.56
C GLU A 203 -1.30 15.05 0.48
N TYR A 204 -0.01 14.99 0.13
CA TYR A 204 1.04 14.46 0.99
C TYR A 204 1.19 15.27 2.28
N ASN A 205 1.40 16.59 2.17
CA ASN A 205 1.67 17.45 3.32
C ASN A 205 0.47 17.59 4.25
N ASN A 206 -0.77 17.54 3.72
CA ASN A 206 -1.96 17.73 4.53
C ASN A 206 -2.46 16.44 5.17
N TYR A 207 -2.36 15.29 4.50
CA TYR A 207 -3.03 14.06 4.94
C TYR A 207 -2.08 12.90 5.25
N ILE A 208 -0.84 12.91 4.73
CA ILE A 208 0.14 11.85 5.00
C ILE A 208 1.17 12.31 6.04
N LYS A 209 1.95 13.34 5.72
CA LYS A 209 3.13 13.76 6.48
C LYS A 209 2.82 14.07 7.95
N LYS A 210 1.65 14.64 8.23
CA LYS A 210 1.21 15.00 9.59
C LYS A 210 0.80 13.79 10.44
N HIS A 211 0.53 12.65 9.82
CA HIS A 211 -0.05 11.47 10.47
C HIS A 211 0.89 10.27 10.48
N ILE A 212 1.93 10.29 9.65
CA ILE A 212 2.93 9.23 9.57
C ILE A 212 3.94 9.34 10.72
N ASN A 213 4.34 8.22 11.30
CA ASN A 213 5.43 8.18 12.28
C ASN A 213 6.75 7.96 11.53
N SER A 214 7.39 9.05 11.10
CA SER A 214 8.65 8.99 10.34
C SER A 214 9.75 8.27 11.11
N SER A 215 9.84 8.43 12.43
CA SER A 215 10.87 7.75 13.24
C SER A 215 10.72 6.23 13.14
N LEU A 216 9.50 5.72 13.32
CA LEU A 216 9.26 4.29 13.18
C LEU A 216 9.56 3.84 11.75
N LEU A 217 9.06 4.56 10.75
CA LEU A 217 9.24 4.23 9.33
C LEU A 217 10.73 4.12 8.96
N TYR A 218 11.59 5.01 9.46
CA TYR A 218 13.04 4.92 9.30
C TYR A 218 13.67 3.75 10.07
N SER A 219 13.18 3.44 11.28
CA SER A 219 13.62 2.23 12.00
C SER A 219 13.23 0.94 11.28
N LEU A 220 12.08 0.92 10.58
CA LEU A 220 11.72 -0.20 9.72
C LEU A 220 12.71 -0.32 8.55
N GLU A 221 13.08 0.80 7.92
CA GLU A 221 14.05 0.83 6.81
C GLU A 221 15.40 0.21 7.21
N GLU A 222 15.91 0.55 8.39
CA GLU A 222 17.17 -0.01 8.90
C GLU A 222 17.08 -1.54 9.06
N LYS A 223 16.00 -2.03 9.68
CA LYS A 223 15.79 -3.48 9.87
C LYS A 223 15.64 -4.25 8.56
N LEU A 224 14.97 -3.65 7.57
CA LEU A 224 14.83 -4.24 6.24
C LEU A 224 16.18 -4.42 5.54
N LYS A 225 17.10 -3.45 5.69
CA LYS A 225 18.45 -3.56 5.14
C LYS A 225 19.25 -4.66 5.80
N ASP A 226 19.13 -4.83 7.12
CA ASP A 226 19.82 -5.89 7.85
C ASP A 226 19.36 -7.29 7.39
N GLU A 227 18.06 -7.48 7.15
CA GLU A 227 17.52 -8.75 6.64
C GLU A 227 17.95 -9.04 5.19
N ASP A 228 17.91 -8.03 4.31
CA ASP A 228 18.38 -8.15 2.93
C ASP A 228 19.86 -8.62 2.91
N ILE A 229 20.69 -8.12 3.84
CA ILE A 229 22.09 -8.54 4.01
C ILE A 229 22.20 -9.99 4.49
N VAL A 230 21.45 -10.39 5.52
CA VAL A 230 21.46 -11.77 6.04
C VAL A 230 21.05 -12.77 4.95
N THR A 231 19.96 -12.48 4.23
CA THR A 231 19.47 -13.31 3.12
C THR A 231 20.51 -13.43 2.00
N LEU A 232 21.24 -12.35 1.70
CA LEU A 232 22.31 -12.37 0.70
C LEU A 232 23.50 -13.23 1.14
N ILE A 233 23.85 -13.17 2.43
CA ILE A 233 24.92 -13.98 3.03
C ILE A 233 24.54 -15.46 2.98
N GLU A 234 23.34 -15.84 3.41
CA GLU A 234 22.85 -17.22 3.38
C GLU A 234 22.88 -17.80 1.96
N LYS A 235 22.32 -17.10 0.98
CA LYS A 235 22.38 -17.49 -0.44
C LYS A 235 23.81 -17.66 -0.94
N THR A 236 24.72 -16.78 -0.51
CA THR A 236 26.14 -16.87 -0.88
C THR A 236 26.82 -18.10 -0.27
N ILE A 237 26.47 -18.44 0.98
CA ILE A 237 26.97 -19.64 1.67
C ILE A 237 26.43 -20.91 1.01
N GLU A 238 25.14 -20.97 0.69
CA GLU A 238 24.51 -22.10 -0.02
C GLU A 238 25.13 -22.32 -1.41
N THR A 239 25.37 -21.24 -2.15
CA THR A 239 26.00 -21.30 -3.48
C THR A 239 27.45 -21.82 -3.40
N LYS A 240 28.20 -21.40 -2.37
CA LYS A 240 29.58 -21.87 -2.11
C LYS A 240 29.62 -23.32 -1.58
N GLY A 241 28.64 -23.72 -0.76
CA GLY A 241 28.52 -25.10 -0.27
C GLY A 241 28.22 -26.09 -1.39
N THR A 242 27.41 -25.68 -2.38
CA THR A 242 27.07 -26.50 -3.55
C THR A 242 28.25 -26.66 -4.53
N THR A 243 29.09 -25.63 -4.69
CA THR A 243 30.29 -25.70 -5.55
C THR A 243 31.44 -26.50 -4.93
N SER A 244 31.53 -26.58 -3.59
CA SER A 244 32.55 -27.39 -2.92
C SER A 244 32.27 -28.91 -2.93
N ALA A 245 31.03 -29.34 -3.22
CA ALA A 245 30.65 -30.76 -3.18
C ALA A 245 30.99 -31.54 -4.47
N GLN A 246 31.42 -30.87 -5.55
CA GLN A 246 31.71 -31.51 -6.84
C GLN A 246 33.20 -31.80 -7.13
N ASN A 247 34.13 -31.47 -6.22
CA ASN A 247 35.58 -31.65 -6.46
C ASN A 247 36.27 -32.52 -5.39
N VAL A 248 35.80 -33.75 -5.15
CA VAL A 248 36.64 -34.80 -4.54
C VAL A 248 36.31 -36.18 -5.14
N GLN A 249 36.88 -36.49 -6.30
CA GLN A 249 37.07 -37.85 -6.84
C GLN A 249 38.09 -37.73 -7.98
N GLY A 250 39.29 -38.29 -7.95
CA GLY A 250 40.03 -39.00 -6.92
C GLY A 250 41.49 -39.10 -7.38
N ALA A 251 42.43 -39.04 -6.43
CA ALA A 251 43.81 -39.45 -6.65
C ALA A 251 44.09 -40.55 -5.64
N GLN A 252 44.26 -41.78 -6.13
CA GLN A 252 44.89 -42.82 -5.32
C GLN A 252 45.76 -43.71 -6.20
N GLU A 253 47.06 -43.43 -6.13
CA GLU A 253 48.16 -44.26 -6.58
C GLU A 253 48.25 -45.53 -5.72
N ARG A 254 48.46 -46.68 -6.39
CA ARG A 254 49.27 -47.84 -5.97
C ARG A 254 49.74 -48.45 -7.29
N GLY A 255 50.99 -48.79 -7.55
CA GLY A 255 52.12 -49.17 -6.71
C GLY A 255 52.83 -50.26 -7.53
N GLU A 256 54.09 -50.03 -7.89
CA GLU A 256 54.90 -50.90 -8.74
C GLU A 256 55.11 -52.30 -8.14
N THR A 257 55.21 -53.33 -8.98
CA THR A 257 56.29 -54.33 -8.90
C THR A 257 56.40 -55.09 -10.22
N SER A 258 57.64 -55.31 -10.63
CA SER A 258 58.08 -55.91 -11.90
C SER A 258 58.02 -57.44 -11.87
N HIS A 259 57.87 -58.07 -13.05
CA HIS A 259 58.72 -59.18 -13.47
C HIS A 259 58.54 -59.53 -14.96
N THR A 260 59.66 -59.49 -15.69
CA THR A 260 59.94 -60.13 -16.98
C THR A 260 59.89 -61.67 -16.87
N ASP A 261 59.29 -62.39 -17.83
CA ASP A 261 60.00 -63.11 -18.92
C ASP A 261 59.08 -64.06 -19.74
N LYS A 262 59.27 -64.00 -21.06
CA LYS A 262 59.30 -65.09 -22.08
C LYS A 262 58.17 -66.14 -22.27
N LYS A 263 57.67 -66.09 -23.52
CA LYS A 263 57.60 -67.14 -24.58
C LYS A 263 56.51 -68.24 -24.55
N GLN A 264 55.92 -68.37 -25.76
CA GLN A 264 55.44 -69.58 -26.48
C GLN A 264 54.08 -70.16 -26.02
N VAL A 265 53.15 -70.68 -26.85
CA VAL A 265 53.05 -71.01 -28.29
C VAL A 265 51.62 -71.56 -28.56
N LYS A 266 51.12 -71.40 -29.81
CA LYS A 266 50.01 -72.13 -30.51
C LYS A 266 48.59 -71.98 -29.94
N SER A 267 47.52 -71.95 -30.73
CA SER A 267 47.27 -72.31 -32.14
C SER A 267 46.22 -71.39 -32.75
#